data_AF-A0A8S1XNU7-F1
#
_entry.id   AF-A0A8S1XNU7-F1
#
_cell.length_a   1.000
_cell.length_b   1.000
_cell.length_c   1.000
_cell.angle_alpha   90.00
_cell.angle_beta   90.00
_cell.angle_gamma   90.00
#
_symmetry.space_group_name_H-M   'P 1'
#
loop_
_entity.id
_entity.type
_entity.pdbx_description
1 polymer ?
#
loop_
_entity_poly.entity_id
_entity_poly.type
_entity_poly.pdbx_seq_one_letter_code
_entity_poly.pdbx_strand_id
1 'polypeptide(L)'
;MNYFPCPTHNGHMLSIVCADKSCNETVLICPLCEHADHQNHQTLPLKIMLQSVESANNNTSEQSAYSILDVSLFLDRSHSECLRTVQKFNESLENTSKQLMKKIDSYYLDLKNQLKAFANSKIPIHYLLDLVNSYTDFPQYKKNIQQILDQFAFSNGIASRQSIDSAIMNACKTQFGQLNDQLIELQNEFDGKVDNLSNLFKAQPIAAVDLVQSISFQFSPQFKGANITISGQNLIAEQKTSESNGQRFTICEPCIPKSGVYKFGFKVIKYAGWIGVGVCHREVIVSANYKFNYTNIGHGSYLISNNSYSWSHLQKDLNSAHKSFDFGVGDIIVIEVDIPKKKITWQKKKTQIKFTMNLDTSQDLYPCANLCSPGDTVELINKIEA
;
A
#
# COMPACT_ATOMS: atom_id res chain seq x y z
N MET A 1 -1.28 8.35 34.53
CA MET A 1 -0.13 8.07 33.65
C MET A 1 0.82 7.17 34.41
N ASN A 2 1.15 6.01 33.86
CA ASN A 2 2.23 5.19 34.41
C ASN A 2 3.53 5.78 33.87
N TYR A 3 4.40 6.26 34.74
CA TYR A 3 5.73 6.74 34.33
C TYR A 3 6.65 5.54 34.08
N PHE A 4 7.58 5.69 33.16
CA PHE A 4 8.59 4.66 32.87
C PHE A 4 9.69 4.67 33.95
N PRO A 5 10.20 3.52 34.39
CA PRO A 5 11.33 3.47 35.30
C PRO A 5 12.62 3.95 34.60
N CYS A 6 13.48 4.64 35.35
CA CYS A 6 14.78 5.08 34.85
C CYS A 6 15.72 3.88 34.71
N PRO A 7 16.40 3.70 33.56
CA PRO A 7 17.31 2.58 33.36
C PRO A 7 18.58 2.66 34.22
N THR A 8 19.01 3.88 34.58
CA THR A 8 20.25 4.14 35.32
C THR A 8 20.02 4.28 36.83
N HIS A 9 18.85 4.76 37.24
CA HIS A 9 18.54 5.07 38.63
C HIS A 9 17.36 4.25 39.14
N ASN A 10 17.65 3.12 39.79
CA ASN A 10 16.65 2.21 40.34
C ASN A 10 15.66 2.92 41.29
N GLY A 11 14.37 2.68 41.08
CA GLY A 11 13.29 3.24 41.89
C GLY A 11 12.85 4.65 41.48
N HIS A 12 13.55 5.30 40.55
CA HIS A 12 13.14 6.60 40.01
C HIS A 12 12.37 6.46 38.70
N MET A 13 11.41 7.35 38.49
CA MET A 13 10.61 7.41 37.29
C MET A 13 11.09 8.53 36.36
N LEU A 14 11.00 8.28 35.05
CA LEU A 14 11.26 9.26 34.01
C LEU A 14 10.12 10.29 33.99
N SER A 15 10.38 11.48 34.54
CA SER A 15 9.38 12.52 34.77
C SER A 15 9.79 13.90 34.27
N ILE A 16 10.97 14.01 33.66
CA ILE A 16 11.57 15.27 33.19
C ILE A 16 11.99 15.09 31.73
N VAL A 17 11.79 16.13 30.93
CA VAL A 17 12.19 16.18 29.53
C VAL A 17 13.40 17.09 29.42
N CYS A 18 14.48 16.62 28.81
CA CYS A 18 15.60 17.44 28.38
C CYS A 18 15.26 18.08 27.04
N ALA A 19 15.14 19.41 27.02
CA ALA A 19 14.79 20.21 25.85
C ALA A 19 16.03 20.81 25.14
N ASP A 20 17.23 20.56 25.67
CA ASP A 20 18.48 21.03 25.05
C ASP A 20 18.76 20.27 23.74
N LYS A 21 18.88 21.02 22.63
CA LYS A 21 19.13 20.46 21.29
C LYS A 21 20.51 19.81 21.14
N SER A 22 21.46 20.19 22.00
CA SER A 22 22.81 19.65 21.99
C SER A 22 22.95 18.36 22.80
N CYS A 23 21.89 17.92 23.48
CA CYS A 23 21.89 16.71 24.27
C CYS A 23 21.84 15.47 23.36
N ASN A 24 22.90 14.65 23.40
CA ASN A 24 23.00 13.39 22.66
C ASN A 24 22.39 12.19 23.44
N GLU A 25 21.93 12.43 24.67
CA GLU A 25 21.36 11.42 25.56
C GLU A 25 19.83 11.32 25.39
N THR A 26 19.20 10.42 26.15
CA THR A 26 17.75 10.21 26.10
C THR A 26 16.97 11.47 26.50
N VAL A 27 15.98 11.85 25.68
CA VAL A 27 15.13 13.05 25.88
C VAL A 27 14.30 13.00 27.16
N LEU A 28 13.95 11.81 27.66
CA LEU A 28 13.15 11.62 28.87
C LEU A 28 14.03 11.08 30.00
N ILE A 29 14.16 11.84 31.07
CA ILE A 29 15.09 11.60 32.18
C ILE A 29 14.36 11.60 33.53
N CYS A 30 15.02 11.05 34.55
CA CYS A 30 14.55 11.15 35.94
C CYS A 30 15.22 12.34 36.66
N PRO A 31 14.74 12.73 37.85
CA PRO A 31 15.34 13.82 38.62
C PRO A 31 16.82 13.60 38.97
N LEU A 32 17.28 12.36 39.10
CA LEU A 32 18.70 12.09 39.37
C LEU A 32 19.56 12.27 38.12
N CYS A 33 19.10 11.84 36.94
CA CYS A 33 19.75 12.13 35.66
C CYS A 33 19.84 13.64 35.41
N GLU A 34 18.79 14.39 35.78
CA GLU A 34 18.80 15.86 35.71
C GLU A 34 19.98 16.46 36.49
N HIS A 35 20.20 15.97 37.72
CA HIS A 35 21.28 16.45 38.58
C HIS A 35 22.65 15.86 38.24
N ALA A 36 22.74 14.69 37.60
CA ALA A 36 24.03 14.08 37.28
C ALA A 36 24.60 14.62 35.98
N ASP A 37 23.82 14.50 34.90
CA ASP A 37 24.34 14.61 33.54
C ASP A 37 23.71 15.79 32.76
N HIS A 38 22.66 16.42 33.31
CA HIS A 38 21.88 17.47 32.64
C HIS A 38 21.79 18.79 33.44
N GLN A 39 22.71 19.04 34.39
CA GLN A 39 22.65 20.24 35.25
C GLN A 39 22.65 21.56 34.46
N ASN A 40 23.28 21.55 33.29
CA ASN A 40 23.40 22.72 32.41
C ASN A 40 22.42 22.68 31.22
N HIS A 41 21.60 21.63 31.11
CA HIS A 41 20.63 21.50 30.03
C HIS A 41 19.33 22.21 30.41
N GLN A 42 18.62 22.68 29.40
CA GLN A 42 17.25 23.14 29.60
C GLN A 42 16.35 21.93 29.84
N THR A 43 15.82 21.77 31.06
CA THR A 43 14.91 20.68 31.42
C THR A 43 13.52 21.20 31.78
N LEU A 44 12.51 20.35 31.62
CA LEU A 44 11.12 20.67 31.95
C LEU A 44 10.41 19.43 32.52
N PRO A 45 9.66 19.53 33.62
CA PRO A 45 8.83 18.42 34.08
C PRO A 45 7.85 17.99 32.98
N LEU A 46 7.75 16.68 32.72
CA LEU A 46 6.93 16.12 31.64
C LEU A 46 5.48 16.62 31.71
N LYS A 47 4.93 16.75 32.91
CA LYS A 47 3.57 17.26 33.10
C LYS A 47 3.41 18.71 32.63
N ILE A 48 4.40 19.55 32.89
CA ILE A 48 4.40 20.96 32.43
C ILE A 48 4.57 20.99 30.91
N MET A 49 5.44 20.15 30.34
CA MET A 49 5.61 20.02 28.89
C MET A 49 4.30 19.65 28.19
N LEU A 50 3.62 18.60 28.68
CA LEU A 50 2.34 18.14 28.16
C LEU A 50 1.25 19.21 28.31
N GLN A 51 1.21 19.90 29.45
CA GLN A 51 0.28 21.00 29.67
C GLN A 51 0.57 22.19 28.74
N SER A 52 1.83 22.49 28.45
CA SER A 52 2.23 23.52 27.49
C SER A 52 1.87 23.14 26.06
N VAL A 53 1.99 21.86 25.69
CA VAL A 53 1.53 21.33 24.39
C VAL A 53 0.01 21.41 24.29
N GLU A 54 -0.71 21.00 25.33
CA GLU A 54 -2.17 21.07 25.39
C GLU A 54 -2.66 22.53 25.36
N SER A 55 -1.98 23.43 26.07
CA SER A 55 -2.28 24.86 26.06
C SER A 55 -1.92 25.51 24.72
N ALA A 56 -0.83 25.10 24.07
CA ALA A 56 -0.49 25.56 22.73
C ALA A 56 -1.51 25.06 21.68
N ASN A 57 -2.02 23.84 21.84
CA ASN A 57 -3.07 23.26 21.01
C ASN A 57 -4.44 23.92 21.24
N ASN A 58 -4.72 24.36 22.47
CA ASN A 58 -5.98 25.03 22.81
C ASN A 58 -5.95 26.55 22.54
N ASN A 59 -4.77 27.19 22.62
CA ASN A 59 -4.60 28.62 22.34
C ASN A 59 -4.31 28.91 20.86
N THR A 60 -4.27 27.91 19.98
CA THR A 60 -4.15 28.06 18.53
C THR A 60 -5.51 28.28 17.84
N SER A 61 -6.49 28.82 18.57
CA SER A 61 -7.81 29.17 18.03
C SER A 61 -7.80 30.33 17.02
N GLU A 62 -6.65 30.93 16.68
CA GLU A 62 -6.62 31.97 15.65
C GLU A 62 -5.54 31.89 14.56
N GLN A 63 -4.55 30.96 14.52
CA GLN A 63 -3.64 31.02 13.35
C GLN A 63 -2.78 29.84 12.86
N SER A 64 -2.76 28.63 13.43
CA SER A 64 -1.97 27.55 12.77
C SER A 64 -2.22 26.10 13.20
N ALA A 65 -3.42 25.77 13.67
CA ALA A 65 -3.83 24.37 13.64
C ALA A 65 -4.36 24.08 12.24
N TYR A 66 -3.57 23.43 11.37
CA TYR A 66 -4.12 22.77 10.21
C TYR A 66 -5.14 21.77 10.75
N SER A 67 -6.42 22.09 10.63
CA SER A 67 -7.49 21.18 10.96
C SER A 67 -7.29 19.90 10.15
N ILE A 68 -7.85 18.77 10.60
CA ILE A 68 -7.88 17.54 9.78
C ILE A 68 -8.42 17.85 8.37
N LEU A 69 -9.34 18.81 8.28
CA LEU A 69 -9.84 19.35 7.02
C LEU A 69 -8.73 20.03 6.20
N ASP A 70 -7.84 20.83 6.80
CA ASP A 70 -6.73 21.44 6.09
C ASP A 70 -5.66 20.44 5.64
N VAL A 71 -5.41 19.38 6.43
CA VAL A 71 -4.56 18.26 6.01
C VAL A 71 -5.20 17.52 4.84
N SER A 72 -6.52 17.29 4.89
CA SER A 72 -7.27 16.70 3.76
C SER A 72 -7.19 17.58 2.51
N LEU A 73 -7.41 18.89 2.65
CA LEU A 73 -7.33 19.85 1.55
C LEU A 73 -5.91 19.92 0.97
N PHE A 74 -4.88 19.84 1.82
CA PHE A 74 -3.50 19.73 1.39
C PHE A 74 -3.27 18.46 0.57
N LEU A 75 -3.73 17.30 1.05
CA LEU A 75 -3.62 16.03 0.32
C LEU A 75 -4.35 16.06 -1.02
N ASP A 76 -5.57 16.61 -1.07
CA ASP A 76 -6.33 16.75 -2.31
C ASP A 76 -5.62 17.66 -3.32
N ARG A 77 -5.02 18.76 -2.83
CA ARG A 77 -4.22 19.67 -3.65
C ARG A 77 -2.95 18.99 -4.18
N SER A 78 -2.23 18.27 -3.32
CA SER A 78 -1.03 17.50 -3.71
C SER A 78 -1.37 16.40 -4.71
N HIS A 79 -2.47 15.67 -4.50
CA HIS A 79 -2.97 14.66 -5.45
C HIS A 79 -3.30 15.29 -6.81
N SER A 80 -4.03 16.41 -6.82
CA SER A 80 -4.38 17.12 -8.05
C SER A 80 -3.15 17.64 -8.81
N GLU A 81 -2.14 18.13 -8.09
CA GLU A 81 -0.88 18.58 -8.67
C GLU A 81 -0.08 17.43 -9.27
N CYS A 82 -0.07 16.28 -8.60
CA CYS A 82 0.54 15.05 -9.10
C CYS A 82 -0.16 14.59 -10.38
N LEU A 83 -1.49 14.54 -10.38
CA LEU A 83 -2.30 14.20 -11.56
C LEU A 83 -2.00 15.13 -12.75
N ARG A 84 -1.95 16.44 -12.50
CA ARG A 84 -1.60 17.45 -13.52
C ARG A 84 -0.20 17.24 -14.09
N THR A 85 0.75 16.86 -13.24
CA THR A 85 2.14 16.59 -13.66
C THR A 85 2.21 15.35 -14.54
N VAL A 86 1.50 14.28 -14.17
CA VAL A 86 1.38 13.06 -14.99
C VAL A 86 0.70 13.34 -16.33
N GLN A 87 -0.36 14.16 -16.34
CA GLN A 87 -1.04 14.56 -17.59
C GLN A 87 -0.10 15.32 -18.53
N LYS A 88 0.63 16.32 -18.04
CA LYS A 88 1.62 17.06 -18.84
C LYS A 88 2.71 16.15 -19.39
N PHE A 89 3.16 15.17 -18.61
CA PHE A 89 4.13 14.18 -19.05
C PHE A 89 3.57 13.33 -20.21
N ASN A 90 2.34 12.84 -20.10
CA ASN A 90 1.68 12.07 -21.16
C ASN A 90 1.49 12.90 -22.45
N GLU A 91 1.06 14.15 -22.35
CA GLU A 91 0.93 15.05 -23.51
C GLU A 91 2.29 15.30 -24.19
N SER A 92 3.35 15.49 -23.40
CA SER A 92 4.71 15.63 -23.94
C SER A 92 5.16 14.36 -24.67
N LEU A 93 4.83 13.19 -24.14
CA LEU A 93 5.16 11.90 -24.75
C LEU A 93 4.43 11.70 -26.08
N GLU A 94 3.13 12.00 -26.11
CA GLU A 94 2.32 11.89 -27.32
C GLU A 94 2.83 12.83 -28.41
N ASN A 95 3.21 14.07 -28.05
CA ASN A 95 3.77 15.03 -28.99
C ASN A 95 5.12 14.58 -29.55
N THR A 96 6.03 14.07 -28.71
CA THR A 96 7.32 13.54 -29.17
C THR A 96 7.13 12.35 -30.10
N SER A 97 6.21 11.43 -29.77
CA SER A 97 5.86 10.29 -30.62
C SER A 97 5.34 10.74 -31.99
N LYS A 98 4.43 11.72 -32.03
CA LYS A 98 3.90 12.30 -33.27
C LYS A 98 4.99 12.97 -34.12
N GLN A 99 5.92 13.70 -33.51
CA GLN A 99 7.03 14.34 -34.22
C GLN A 99 7.98 13.31 -34.82
N LEU A 100 8.27 12.23 -34.08
CA LEU A 100 9.12 11.14 -34.54
C LEU A 100 8.50 10.42 -35.74
N MET A 101 7.21 10.07 -35.65
CA MET A 101 6.47 9.46 -36.77
C MET A 101 6.52 10.35 -38.02
N LYS A 102 6.27 11.65 -37.88
CA LYS A 102 6.39 12.60 -39.00
C LYS A 102 7.79 12.64 -39.60
N LYS A 103 8.85 12.60 -38.78
CA LYS A 103 10.23 12.57 -39.26
C LYS A 103 10.53 11.29 -40.04
N ILE A 104 10.08 10.14 -39.54
CA ILE A 104 10.23 8.84 -40.23
C ILE A 104 9.52 8.85 -41.58
N ASP A 105 8.27 9.32 -41.62
CA ASP A 105 7.47 9.40 -42.85
C ASP A 105 8.11 10.34 -43.89
N SER A 106 8.53 11.54 -43.46
CA SER A 106 9.22 12.49 -44.33
C SER A 106 10.52 11.91 -44.87
N TYR A 107 11.33 11.29 -44.00
CA TYR A 107 12.60 10.67 -44.40
C TYR A 107 12.38 9.53 -45.41
N TYR A 108 11.40 8.66 -45.17
CA TYR A 108 11.02 7.61 -46.11
C TYR A 108 10.59 8.19 -47.47
N LEU A 109 9.75 9.23 -47.45
CA LEU A 109 9.24 9.86 -48.67
C LEU A 109 10.36 10.55 -49.47
N ASP A 110 11.25 11.26 -48.79
CA ASP A 110 12.41 11.91 -49.38
C ASP A 110 13.35 10.89 -50.02
N LEU A 111 13.71 9.83 -49.29
CA LEU A 111 14.54 8.74 -49.83
C LEU A 111 13.91 8.10 -51.06
N LYS A 112 12.60 7.82 -51.01
CA LYS A 112 11.85 7.26 -52.14
C LYS A 112 11.83 8.21 -53.35
N ASN A 113 11.63 9.49 -53.13
CA ASN A 113 11.61 10.50 -54.18
C ASN A 113 13.00 10.67 -54.82
N GLN A 114 14.05 10.66 -54.01
CA GLN A 114 15.45 10.68 -54.47
C GLN A 114 15.77 9.46 -55.34
N LEU A 115 15.39 8.26 -54.90
CA LEU A 115 15.56 7.03 -55.68
C LEU A 115 14.82 7.06 -57.02
N LYS A 116 13.58 7.57 -57.04
CA LYS A 116 12.81 7.76 -58.27
C LYS A 116 13.45 8.79 -59.21
N ALA A 117 13.89 9.92 -58.66
CA ALA A 117 14.56 10.96 -59.44
C ALA A 117 15.83 10.42 -60.09
N PHE A 118 16.63 9.65 -59.33
CA PHE A 118 17.82 8.99 -59.85
C PHE A 118 17.50 8.03 -61.00
N ALA A 119 16.53 7.11 -60.80
CA ALA A 119 16.16 6.11 -61.81
C ALA A 119 15.75 6.73 -63.16
N ASN A 120 15.20 7.95 -63.13
CA ASN A 120 14.76 8.68 -64.32
C ASN A 120 15.81 9.65 -64.88
N SER A 121 16.95 9.82 -64.21
CA SER A 121 17.99 10.79 -64.57
C SER A 121 19.22 10.12 -65.18
N LYS A 122 19.96 10.82 -66.05
CA LYS A 122 21.30 10.41 -66.50
C LYS A 122 22.41 10.82 -65.52
N ILE A 123 22.07 11.13 -64.27
CA ILE A 123 23.00 11.71 -63.31
C ILE A 123 24.02 10.65 -62.86
N PRO A 124 25.32 10.97 -62.84
CA PRO A 124 26.35 10.06 -62.35
C PRO A 124 26.10 9.59 -60.92
N ILE A 125 26.41 8.34 -60.63
CA ILE A 125 26.03 7.70 -59.36
C ILE A 125 26.69 8.27 -58.10
N HIS A 126 27.82 8.96 -58.25
CA HIS A 126 28.49 9.61 -57.12
C HIS A 126 27.63 10.72 -56.50
N TYR A 127 26.79 11.40 -57.28
CA TYR A 127 25.83 12.37 -56.75
C TYR A 127 24.76 11.73 -55.86
N LEU A 128 24.42 10.47 -56.09
CA LEU A 128 23.49 9.73 -55.22
C LEU A 128 24.14 9.44 -53.86
N LEU A 129 25.44 9.17 -53.83
CA LEU A 129 26.19 8.92 -52.59
C LEU A 129 26.40 10.19 -51.78
N ASP A 130 26.54 11.33 -52.45
CA ASP A 130 26.56 12.65 -51.81
C ASP A 130 25.19 13.05 -51.24
N LEU A 131 24.09 12.63 -51.88
CA LEU A 131 22.73 12.92 -51.41
C LEU A 131 22.27 11.98 -50.30
N VAL A 132 22.60 10.69 -50.38
CA VAL A 132 22.20 9.70 -49.37
C VAL A 132 22.96 9.95 -48.09
N ASN A 133 24.25 10.27 -48.12
CA ASN A 133 25.00 10.59 -46.91
C ASN A 133 24.69 12.02 -46.42
N SER A 134 23.93 12.17 -45.34
CA SER A 134 23.75 13.47 -44.70
C SER A 134 25.10 14.05 -44.25
N TYR A 135 25.38 15.28 -44.67
CA TYR A 135 26.63 16.06 -44.63
C TYR A 135 27.40 16.20 -43.29
N THR A 136 27.09 15.46 -42.22
CA THR A 136 27.64 15.73 -40.89
C THR A 136 28.80 14.82 -40.44
N ASP A 137 29.07 13.68 -41.10
CA ASP A 137 30.14 12.75 -40.69
C ASP A 137 31.04 12.34 -41.87
N PHE A 138 32.04 13.17 -42.15
CA PHE A 138 33.03 12.98 -43.22
C PHE A 138 33.79 11.64 -43.14
N PRO A 139 34.21 11.14 -41.95
CA PRO A 139 34.70 9.78 -41.77
C PRO A 139 33.78 8.68 -42.31
N GLN A 140 32.48 8.74 -42.00
CA GLN A 140 31.51 7.73 -42.44
C GLN A 140 31.28 7.80 -43.95
N TYR A 141 31.24 9.01 -44.52
CA TYR A 141 31.22 9.22 -45.96
C TYR A 141 32.42 8.55 -46.65
N LYS A 142 33.63 8.78 -46.14
CA LYS A 142 34.87 8.19 -46.67
C LYS A 142 34.85 6.67 -46.59
N LYS A 143 34.31 6.09 -45.51
CA LYS A 143 34.13 4.65 -45.34
C LYS A 143 33.12 4.08 -46.33
N ASN A 144 31.99 4.77 -46.54
CA ASN A 144 30.97 4.37 -47.51
C ASN A 144 31.53 4.40 -48.94
N ILE A 145 32.29 5.44 -49.31
CA ILE A 145 32.99 5.52 -50.60
C ILE A 145 34.00 4.37 -50.74
N GLN A 146 34.79 4.08 -49.70
CA GLN A 146 35.77 3.00 -49.74
C GLN A 146 35.10 1.63 -49.93
N GLN A 147 34.02 1.33 -49.20
CA GLN A 147 33.27 0.06 -49.34
C GLN A 147 32.69 -0.11 -50.74
N ILE A 148 32.29 0.99 -51.37
CA ILE A 148 31.78 0.99 -52.73
C ILE A 148 32.91 0.71 -53.71
N LEU A 149 34.05 1.38 -53.56
CA LEU A 149 35.25 1.11 -54.36
C LEU A 149 35.72 -0.34 -54.22
N ASP A 150 35.68 -0.90 -53.01
CA ASP A 150 36.07 -2.28 -52.72
C ASP A 150 35.10 -3.32 -53.31
N GLN A 151 33.81 -2.99 -53.47
CA GLN A 151 32.79 -3.85 -54.08
C GLN A 151 32.77 -3.77 -55.62
N PHE A 152 33.43 -2.78 -56.21
CA PHE A 152 33.60 -2.71 -57.66
C PHE A 152 34.81 -3.54 -58.10
N ALA A 153 34.54 -4.77 -58.56
CA ALA A 153 35.48 -5.46 -59.44
C ALA A 153 35.49 -4.74 -60.79
N PHE A 154 36.45 -3.83 -61.00
CA PHE A 154 36.64 -3.16 -62.27
C PHE A 154 37.24 -4.14 -63.29
N SER A 155 36.40 -4.94 -63.96
CA SER A 155 36.81 -5.59 -65.20
C SER A 155 36.82 -4.54 -66.32
N ASN A 156 38.01 -4.12 -66.77
CA ASN A 156 38.22 -3.12 -67.83
C ASN A 156 37.72 -1.69 -67.53
N GLY A 157 37.68 -1.27 -66.26
CA GLY A 157 37.35 0.13 -65.91
C GLY A 157 35.86 0.49 -65.99
N ILE A 158 34.97 -0.48 -66.23
CA ILE A 158 33.51 -0.28 -66.24
C ILE A 158 32.89 -1.09 -65.09
N ALA A 159 32.29 -0.37 -64.15
CA ALA A 159 31.48 -0.93 -63.08
C ALA A 159 30.24 -1.66 -63.62
N SER A 160 29.96 -2.87 -63.16
CA SER A 160 28.72 -3.58 -63.51
C SER A 160 27.49 -2.94 -62.84
N ARG A 161 26.32 -3.01 -63.48
CA ARG A 161 25.06 -2.49 -62.91
C ARG A 161 24.65 -3.21 -61.61
N GLN A 162 25.01 -4.48 -61.47
CA GLN A 162 24.75 -5.26 -60.24
C GLN A 162 25.54 -4.75 -59.02
N SER A 163 26.79 -4.32 -59.21
CA SER A 163 27.59 -3.78 -58.10
C SER A 163 27.12 -2.40 -57.65
N ILE A 164 26.53 -1.62 -58.56
CA ILE A 164 25.85 -0.35 -58.28
C ILE A 164 24.62 -0.55 -57.37
N ASP A 165 23.72 -1.46 -57.73
CA ASP A 165 22.49 -1.69 -56.97
C ASP A 165 22.80 -2.22 -55.56
N SER A 166 23.84 -3.05 -55.45
CA SER A 166 24.35 -3.56 -54.17
C SER A 166 24.92 -2.45 -53.28
N ALA A 167 25.68 -1.50 -53.86
CA ALA A 167 26.20 -0.33 -53.14
C ALA A 167 25.07 0.57 -52.60
N ILE A 168 24.04 0.86 -53.41
CA ILE A 168 22.88 1.65 -52.99
C ILE A 168 22.12 0.94 -51.87
N MET A 169 21.88 -0.37 -52.01
CA MET A 169 21.19 -1.12 -50.95
C MET A 169 22.00 -1.20 -49.66
N ASN A 170 23.33 -1.31 -49.74
CA ASN A 170 24.18 -1.28 -48.56
C ASN A 170 24.13 0.10 -47.89
N ALA A 171 24.21 1.19 -48.64
CA ALA A 171 24.07 2.54 -48.09
C ALA A 171 22.71 2.75 -47.39
N CYS A 172 21.62 2.32 -48.02
CA CYS A 172 20.28 2.37 -47.42
C CYS A 172 20.21 1.53 -46.12
N LYS A 173 20.75 0.30 -46.13
CA LYS A 173 20.81 -0.56 -44.93
C LYS A 173 21.60 0.10 -43.79
N THR A 174 22.73 0.71 -44.09
CA THR A 174 23.54 1.42 -43.08
C THR A 174 22.77 2.57 -42.47
N GLN A 175 22.05 3.37 -43.25
CA GLN A 175 21.24 4.47 -42.71
C GLN A 175 20.05 4.00 -41.88
N PHE A 176 19.36 2.95 -42.33
CA PHE A 176 18.31 2.32 -41.53
C PHE A 176 18.86 1.78 -40.20
N GLY A 177 20.08 1.21 -40.21
CA GLY A 177 20.78 0.81 -39.00
C GLY A 177 20.99 1.98 -38.05
N GLN A 178 21.57 3.10 -38.53
CA GLN A 178 21.80 4.30 -37.73
C GLN A 178 20.51 4.89 -37.14
N LEU A 179 19.43 4.93 -37.92
CA LEU A 179 18.12 5.38 -37.44
C LEU A 179 17.58 4.46 -36.33
N ASN A 180 17.74 3.15 -36.49
CA ASN A 180 17.33 2.18 -35.49
C ASN A 180 18.14 2.32 -34.19
N ASP A 181 19.45 2.57 -34.28
CA ASP A 181 20.31 2.82 -33.11
C ASP A 181 19.86 4.08 -32.35
N GLN A 182 19.53 5.17 -33.07
CA GLN A 182 18.97 6.39 -32.47
C GLN A 182 17.62 6.13 -31.77
N LEU A 183 16.77 5.27 -32.34
CA LEU A 183 15.51 4.88 -31.71
C LEU A 183 15.73 4.10 -30.40
N ILE A 184 16.73 3.22 -30.36
CA ILE A 184 17.10 2.46 -29.16
C ILE A 184 17.63 3.40 -28.06
N GLU A 185 18.49 4.35 -28.39
CA GLU A 185 18.98 5.35 -27.43
C GLU A 185 17.84 6.16 -26.81
N LEU A 186 16.88 6.58 -27.63
CA LEU A 186 15.72 7.34 -27.18
C LEU A 186 14.78 6.51 -26.28
N GLN A 187 14.62 5.22 -26.58
CA GLN A 187 13.90 4.27 -25.72
C GLN A 187 14.58 4.13 -24.35
N ASN A 188 15.90 3.99 -24.32
CA ASN A 188 16.64 3.88 -23.06
C ASN A 188 16.54 5.15 -22.20
N GLU A 189 16.61 6.34 -22.80
CA GLU A 189 16.39 7.61 -22.08
C GLU A 189 14.98 7.67 -21.49
N PHE A 190 13.98 7.17 -22.23
CA PHE A 190 12.60 7.12 -21.77
C PHE A 190 12.43 6.18 -20.57
N ASP A 191 12.96 4.95 -20.67
CA ASP A 191 12.89 3.98 -19.58
C ASP A 191 13.56 4.52 -18.30
N GLY A 192 14.69 5.22 -18.44
CA GLY A 192 15.35 5.89 -17.31
C GLY A 192 14.48 6.98 -16.65
N LYS A 193 13.71 7.76 -17.43
CA LYS A 193 12.77 8.76 -16.88
C LYS A 193 11.58 8.10 -16.18
N VAL A 194 11.07 6.99 -16.71
CA VAL A 194 10.00 6.20 -16.09
C VAL A 194 10.46 5.61 -14.76
N ASP A 195 11.68 5.08 -14.69
CA ASP A 195 12.26 4.56 -13.46
C ASP A 195 12.46 5.65 -12.40
N ASN A 196 12.89 6.85 -12.80
CA ASN A 196 12.99 7.98 -11.87
C ASN A 196 11.63 8.40 -11.30
N LEU A 197 10.58 8.42 -12.13
CA LEU A 197 9.20 8.62 -11.67
C LEU A 197 8.77 7.49 -10.72
N SER A 198 9.03 6.24 -11.07
CA SER A 198 8.76 5.08 -10.21
C SER A 198 9.44 5.21 -8.85
N ASN A 199 10.68 5.68 -8.81
CA ASN A 199 11.43 5.90 -7.59
C ASN A 199 10.90 7.08 -6.76
N LEU A 200 10.40 8.14 -7.40
CA LEU A 200 9.65 9.21 -6.72
C LEU A 200 8.38 8.69 -6.03
N PHE A 201 7.68 7.73 -6.64
CA PHE A 201 6.51 7.08 -6.03
C PHE A 201 6.84 5.99 -5.01
N LYS A 202 8.03 5.37 -5.11
CA LYS A 202 8.53 4.40 -4.13
C LYS A 202 9.13 5.08 -2.89
N ALA A 203 9.65 6.30 -3.04
CA ALA A 203 10.23 7.07 -1.96
C ALA A 203 9.11 7.68 -1.09
N GLN A 204 8.89 7.01 0.04
CA GLN A 204 7.96 7.30 1.12
C GLN A 204 6.52 6.82 0.91
N PRO A 205 6.27 5.52 1.12
CA PRO A 205 5.25 5.26 2.12
C PRO A 205 5.70 6.02 3.37
N ILE A 206 5.06 7.17 3.65
CA ILE A 206 4.85 7.55 5.06
C ILE A 206 4.52 6.24 5.74
N ALA A 207 5.26 5.84 6.78
CA ALA A 207 5.09 4.57 7.47
C ALA A 207 3.63 4.39 7.91
N ALA A 208 2.76 3.96 6.98
CA ALA A 208 1.38 3.58 7.20
C ALA A 208 1.34 2.26 8.00
N VAL A 209 2.51 1.68 8.24
CA VAL A 209 2.75 0.61 9.20
C VAL A 209 2.45 1.06 10.64
N ASP A 210 2.53 2.36 10.96
CA ASP A 210 2.29 2.86 12.33
C ASP A 210 0.98 3.64 12.53
N LEU A 211 0.24 3.98 11.47
CA LEU A 211 -1.16 4.48 11.61
C LEU A 211 -2.18 3.34 11.75
N VAL A 212 -1.70 2.10 11.68
CA VAL A 212 -2.44 0.91 12.03
C VAL A 212 -2.49 0.82 13.56
N GLN A 213 -3.69 0.92 14.15
CA GLN A 213 -4.06 0.56 15.54
C GLN A 213 -4.23 1.68 16.59
N SER A 214 -5.19 2.58 16.38
CA SER A 214 -5.92 3.18 17.52
C SER A 214 -7.44 3.16 17.40
N ILE A 215 -7.99 2.31 16.51
CA ILE A 215 -9.43 2.11 16.48
C ILE A 215 -9.83 1.37 17.75
N SER A 216 -10.53 2.09 18.62
CA SER A 216 -11.16 1.52 19.80
C SER A 216 -12.55 1.04 19.42
N PHE A 217 -12.72 -0.27 19.36
CA PHE A 217 -14.03 -0.88 19.17
C PHE A 217 -14.80 -0.92 20.49
N GLN A 218 -16.12 -0.94 20.40
CA GLN A 218 -17.03 -1.12 21.52
C GLN A 218 -18.25 -1.90 21.07
N PHE A 219 -18.83 -2.75 21.93
CA PHE A 219 -20.10 -3.42 21.63
C PHE A 219 -21.20 -2.39 21.41
N SER A 220 -21.94 -2.54 20.32
CA SER A 220 -23.07 -1.67 20.00
C SER A 220 -24.25 -1.97 20.93
N PRO A 221 -24.79 -0.97 21.63
CA PRO A 221 -26.06 -1.13 22.35
C PRO A 221 -27.24 -1.39 21.42
N GLN A 222 -27.12 -1.00 20.13
CA GLN A 222 -28.16 -1.12 19.12
C GLN A 222 -28.09 -2.45 18.37
N PHE A 223 -26.88 -2.89 17.97
CA PHE A 223 -26.71 -4.07 17.14
C PHE A 223 -26.39 -5.33 17.95
N LYS A 224 -27.40 -5.81 18.68
CA LYS A 224 -27.28 -7.02 19.51
C LYS A 224 -28.60 -7.77 19.60
N GLY A 225 -28.52 -9.05 19.97
CA GLY A 225 -29.68 -9.82 20.39
C GLY A 225 -30.38 -9.19 21.60
N ALA A 226 -31.70 -9.33 21.65
CA ALA A 226 -32.56 -8.72 22.67
C ALA A 226 -32.12 -9.07 24.11
N ASN A 227 -31.66 -10.31 24.30
CA ASN A 227 -31.27 -10.85 25.60
C ASN A 227 -29.77 -10.70 25.93
N ILE A 228 -29.01 -9.97 25.11
CA ILE A 228 -27.63 -9.59 25.44
C ILE A 228 -27.64 -8.25 26.16
N THR A 229 -26.98 -8.17 27.31
CA THR A 229 -26.72 -6.91 28.01
C THR A 229 -25.30 -6.45 27.76
N ILE A 230 -25.13 -5.14 27.56
CA ILE A 230 -23.83 -4.50 27.37
C ILE A 230 -23.49 -3.67 28.61
N SER A 231 -22.26 -3.79 29.11
CA SER A 231 -21.78 -3.08 30.29
C SER A 231 -20.28 -2.74 30.19
N GLY A 232 -19.68 -2.19 31.25
CA GLY A 232 -18.25 -1.89 31.29
C GLY A 232 -17.82 -0.90 30.21
N GLN A 233 -18.54 0.23 30.07
CA GLN A 233 -18.30 1.21 29.01
C GLN A 233 -18.37 0.58 27.60
N ASN A 234 -19.36 -0.29 27.39
CA ASN A 234 -19.56 -1.03 26.15
C ASN A 234 -18.44 -2.01 25.79
N LEU A 235 -17.64 -2.44 26.76
CA LEU A 235 -16.58 -3.44 26.54
C LEU A 235 -16.98 -4.85 26.98
N ILE A 236 -18.09 -5.02 27.69
CA ILE A 236 -18.53 -6.33 28.18
C ILE A 236 -19.90 -6.66 27.60
N ALA A 237 -20.05 -7.86 27.03
CA ALA A 237 -21.32 -8.39 26.58
C ALA A 237 -21.65 -9.69 27.33
N GLU A 238 -22.87 -9.79 27.83
CA GLU A 238 -23.37 -10.96 28.57
C GLU A 238 -24.74 -11.39 28.05
N GLN A 239 -24.89 -12.69 27.81
CA GLN A 239 -26.15 -13.31 27.45
C GLN A 239 -27.00 -13.63 28.69
N LYS A 240 -28.25 -13.17 28.76
CA LYS A 240 -29.11 -13.37 29.95
C LYS A 240 -30.03 -14.58 29.88
N THR A 241 -30.37 -15.03 28.68
CA THR A 241 -31.30 -16.15 28.47
C THR A 241 -30.68 -17.23 27.60
N SER A 242 -31.23 -18.45 27.64
CA SER A 242 -30.79 -19.51 26.74
C SER A 242 -31.44 -19.28 25.38
N GLU A 243 -30.62 -19.11 24.35
CA GLU A 243 -31.09 -18.80 23.00
C GLU A 243 -30.60 -19.87 22.02
N SER A 244 -30.92 -21.15 22.26
CA SER A 244 -30.39 -22.26 21.47
C SER A 244 -30.61 -22.17 19.94
N ASN A 245 -31.60 -21.39 19.51
CA ASN A 245 -31.86 -21.06 18.10
C ASN A 245 -32.25 -19.59 17.92
N GLY A 246 -31.90 -18.75 18.90
CA GLY A 246 -32.40 -17.39 18.99
C GLY A 246 -31.33 -16.33 18.78
N GLN A 247 -31.51 -15.19 19.43
CA GLN A 247 -30.74 -13.97 19.15
C GLN A 247 -29.43 -13.96 19.96
N ARG A 248 -28.36 -14.48 19.35
CA ARG A 248 -27.10 -14.75 20.06
C ARG A 248 -25.96 -13.78 19.73
N PHE A 249 -26.11 -12.97 18.70
CA PHE A 249 -25.04 -12.10 18.24
C PHE A 249 -25.03 -10.74 18.92
N THR A 250 -23.83 -10.25 19.21
CA THR A 250 -23.55 -8.84 19.50
C THR A 250 -22.44 -8.35 18.57
N ILE A 251 -22.59 -7.13 18.06
CA ILE A 251 -21.71 -6.54 17.04
C ILE A 251 -21.02 -5.33 17.65
N CYS A 252 -19.72 -5.17 17.40
CA CYS A 252 -18.96 -4.01 17.81
C CYS A 252 -18.96 -2.91 16.74
N GLU A 253 -18.79 -1.67 17.17
CA GLU A 253 -18.63 -0.48 16.32
C GLU A 253 -17.33 0.26 16.68
N PRO A 254 -16.71 0.99 15.74
CA PRO A 254 -17.10 1.16 14.33
C PRO A 254 -16.78 -0.08 13.47
N CYS A 255 -17.10 -0.03 12.17
CA CYS A 255 -16.65 -1.05 11.22
C CYS A 255 -15.11 -1.07 11.11
N ILE A 256 -14.56 -2.21 10.72
CA ILE A 256 -13.15 -2.35 10.35
C ILE A 256 -12.95 -1.60 9.02
N PRO A 257 -12.02 -0.63 8.94
CA PRO A 257 -11.80 0.10 7.70
C PRO A 257 -11.36 -0.79 6.53
N LYS A 258 -11.58 -0.30 5.31
CA LYS A 258 -11.38 -1.05 4.05
C LYS A 258 -9.94 -1.22 3.60
N SER A 259 -8.96 -0.84 4.42
CA SER A 259 -7.54 -0.91 4.09
C SER A 259 -6.72 -1.13 5.35
N GLY A 260 -5.62 -1.89 5.27
CA GLY A 260 -4.71 -2.12 6.39
C GLY A 260 -4.97 -3.40 7.18
N VAL A 261 -4.31 -3.52 8.33
CA VAL A 261 -4.35 -4.69 9.21
C VAL A 261 -4.87 -4.25 10.57
N TYR A 262 -5.85 -4.94 11.14
CA TYR A 262 -6.46 -4.53 12.41
C TYR A 262 -6.36 -5.65 13.44
N LYS A 263 -6.01 -5.29 14.68
CA LYS A 263 -5.93 -6.22 15.81
C LYS A 263 -6.86 -5.78 16.93
N PHE A 264 -7.58 -6.74 17.48
CA PHE A 264 -8.38 -6.61 18.70
C PHE A 264 -8.42 -7.98 19.37
N GLY A 265 -9.01 -8.09 20.54
CA GLY A 265 -9.20 -9.39 21.17
C GLY A 265 -10.48 -9.51 21.95
N PHE A 266 -10.85 -10.76 22.25
CA PHE A 266 -11.92 -11.07 23.19
C PHE A 266 -11.34 -11.89 24.34
N LYS A 267 -11.61 -11.46 25.56
CA LYS A 267 -11.33 -12.21 26.78
C LYS A 267 -12.61 -12.92 27.21
N VAL A 268 -12.53 -14.22 27.45
CA VAL A 268 -13.66 -14.99 27.96
C VAL A 268 -13.75 -14.80 29.48
N ILE A 269 -14.79 -14.13 29.94
CA ILE A 269 -15.00 -13.85 31.37
C ILE A 269 -15.73 -15.01 32.03
N LYS A 270 -16.75 -15.52 31.36
CA LYS A 270 -17.56 -16.64 31.82
C LYS A 270 -18.16 -17.34 30.61
N TYR A 271 -18.28 -18.66 30.65
CA TYR A 271 -19.13 -19.39 29.72
C TYR A 271 -19.77 -20.57 30.43
N ALA A 272 -21.04 -20.82 30.10
CA ALA A 272 -21.84 -21.95 30.57
C ALA A 272 -22.12 -22.93 29.43
N GLY A 273 -22.13 -22.45 28.18
CA GLY A 273 -22.34 -23.30 27.02
C GLY A 273 -21.31 -23.04 25.94
N TRP A 274 -21.65 -22.14 25.02
CA TRP A 274 -20.93 -21.99 23.77
C TRP A 274 -20.72 -20.51 23.47
N ILE A 275 -19.47 -20.15 23.15
CA ILE A 275 -19.07 -18.80 22.79
C ILE A 275 -18.28 -18.87 21.48
N GLY A 276 -18.70 -18.07 20.50
CA GLY A 276 -17.98 -17.81 19.26
C GLY A 276 -17.47 -16.36 19.20
N VAL A 277 -16.26 -16.15 18.69
CA VAL A 277 -15.66 -14.82 18.54
C VAL A 277 -15.04 -14.64 17.15
N GLY A 278 -15.14 -13.45 16.58
CA GLY A 278 -14.62 -13.18 15.24
C GLY A 278 -15.15 -11.89 14.62
N VAL A 279 -15.48 -11.93 13.34
CA VAL A 279 -16.04 -10.80 12.59
C VAL A 279 -17.31 -11.20 11.83
N CYS A 280 -18.13 -10.22 11.48
CA CYS A 280 -19.36 -10.44 10.72
C CYS A 280 -19.68 -9.32 9.73
N HIS A 281 -20.59 -9.61 8.81
CA HIS A 281 -21.30 -8.65 7.98
C HIS A 281 -22.58 -8.23 8.71
N ARG A 282 -22.61 -7.00 9.21
CA ARG A 282 -23.72 -6.49 10.03
C ARG A 282 -25.08 -6.71 9.38
N GLU A 283 -25.23 -6.34 8.11
CA GLU A 283 -26.51 -6.42 7.41
C GLU A 283 -27.04 -7.86 7.30
N VAL A 284 -26.15 -8.84 7.14
CA VAL A 284 -26.54 -10.26 7.09
C VAL A 284 -27.00 -10.75 8.47
N ILE A 285 -26.29 -10.37 9.54
CA ILE A 285 -26.66 -10.77 10.90
C ILE A 285 -27.96 -10.08 11.35
N VAL A 286 -28.13 -8.80 11.03
CA VAL A 286 -29.34 -8.04 11.36
C VAL A 286 -30.54 -8.57 10.60
N SER A 287 -30.43 -8.85 9.29
CA SER A 287 -31.51 -9.44 8.49
C SER A 287 -31.90 -10.85 8.96
N ALA A 288 -30.94 -11.62 9.49
CA ALA A 288 -31.20 -12.90 10.16
C ALA A 288 -31.79 -12.74 11.57
N ASN A 289 -32.09 -11.51 12.02
CA ASN A 289 -32.55 -11.19 13.36
C ASN A 289 -31.63 -11.77 14.46
N TYR A 290 -30.32 -11.64 14.26
CA TYR A 290 -29.26 -12.12 15.17
C TYR A 290 -29.29 -13.64 15.42
N LYS A 291 -29.99 -14.42 14.59
CA LYS A 291 -30.02 -15.88 14.67
C LYS A 291 -28.76 -16.48 14.09
N PHE A 292 -28.24 -17.49 14.76
CA PHE A 292 -27.06 -18.20 14.29
C PHE A 292 -27.42 -19.33 13.32
N ASN A 293 -27.11 -19.12 12.03
CA ASN A 293 -27.16 -20.16 11.02
C ASN A 293 -25.77 -20.83 10.89
N TYR A 294 -25.63 -22.01 11.47
CA TYR A 294 -24.36 -22.74 11.49
C TYR A 294 -24.21 -23.73 10.33
N THR A 295 -25.28 -24.08 9.63
CA THR A 295 -25.29 -25.19 8.65
C THR A 295 -24.79 -24.75 7.28
N ASN A 296 -25.22 -23.58 6.80
CA ASN A 296 -24.95 -23.13 5.44
C ASN A 296 -23.91 -22.00 5.44
N ILE A 297 -23.06 -21.96 4.41
CA ILE A 297 -22.27 -20.75 4.11
C ILE A 297 -23.19 -19.56 3.77
N GLY A 298 -22.64 -18.35 3.72
CA GLY A 298 -23.45 -17.15 3.48
C GLY A 298 -24.13 -16.60 4.74
N HIS A 299 -23.91 -17.19 5.93
CA HIS A 299 -24.57 -16.79 7.19
C HIS A 299 -24.11 -15.44 7.76
N GLY A 300 -22.97 -14.94 7.29
CA GLY A 300 -22.53 -13.56 7.55
C GLY A 300 -21.50 -13.44 8.64
N SER A 301 -20.95 -14.54 9.16
CA SER A 301 -19.95 -14.51 10.22
C SER A 301 -18.70 -15.32 9.87
N TYR A 302 -17.60 -14.96 10.52
CA TYR A 302 -16.35 -15.71 10.53
C TYR A 302 -15.98 -15.87 11.99
N LEU A 303 -16.10 -17.08 12.54
CA LEU A 303 -15.98 -17.33 13.97
C LEU A 303 -15.09 -18.54 14.24
N ILE A 304 -14.41 -18.52 15.38
CA ILE A 304 -14.01 -19.73 16.10
C ILE A 304 -14.73 -19.78 17.44
N SER A 305 -14.86 -20.96 18.03
CA SER A 305 -15.52 -21.12 19.33
C SER A 305 -14.70 -21.91 20.33
N ASN A 306 -15.13 -21.84 21.59
CA ASN A 306 -14.46 -22.43 22.73
C ASN A 306 -14.22 -23.95 22.60
N ASN A 307 -14.98 -24.65 21.76
CA ASN A 307 -14.85 -26.09 21.52
C ASN A 307 -14.13 -26.44 20.21
N SER A 308 -13.25 -25.57 19.71
CA SER A 308 -12.40 -25.82 18.53
C SER A 308 -13.12 -25.91 17.17
N TYR A 309 -14.40 -25.55 17.11
CA TYR A 309 -15.10 -25.42 15.83
C TYR A 309 -14.86 -24.05 15.20
N SER A 310 -14.87 -24.02 13.86
CA SER A 310 -14.86 -22.82 13.02
C SER A 310 -16.14 -22.69 12.18
N TRP A 311 -16.51 -21.45 11.87
CA TRP A 311 -17.62 -21.10 10.99
C TRP A 311 -17.15 -20.09 9.96
N SER A 312 -17.27 -20.46 8.68
CA SER A 312 -16.93 -19.58 7.56
C SER A 312 -18.20 -19.13 6.85
N HIS A 313 -18.31 -17.83 6.62
CA HIS A 313 -19.27 -17.31 5.64
C HIS A 313 -18.91 -17.75 4.21
N LEU A 314 -17.62 -18.00 3.90
CA LEU A 314 -17.13 -18.20 2.52
C LEU A 314 -16.70 -19.63 2.19
N GLN A 315 -16.05 -20.32 3.13
CA GLN A 315 -15.36 -21.60 2.90
C GLN A 315 -16.14 -22.77 3.50
N LYS A 316 -16.76 -23.59 2.65
CA LYS A 316 -17.59 -24.73 3.07
C LYS A 316 -16.84 -25.74 3.94
N ASP A 317 -15.57 -26.02 3.65
CA ASP A 317 -14.74 -26.97 4.39
C ASP A 317 -14.30 -26.46 5.77
N LEU A 318 -14.49 -25.17 6.04
CA LEU A 318 -14.20 -24.51 7.31
C LEU A 318 -15.47 -24.07 8.05
N ASN A 319 -16.66 -24.34 7.50
CA ASN A 319 -17.93 -24.03 8.14
C ASN A 319 -18.45 -25.21 8.97
N SER A 320 -18.75 -24.96 10.24
CA SER A 320 -19.14 -26.01 11.20
C SER A 320 -18.11 -27.15 11.28
N ALA A 321 -16.82 -26.80 11.19
CA ALA A 321 -15.71 -27.75 11.14
C ALA A 321 -14.86 -27.68 12.41
N HIS A 322 -14.48 -28.83 12.97
CA HIS A 322 -13.58 -28.90 14.13
C HIS A 322 -12.11 -28.73 13.69
N LYS A 323 -11.74 -27.50 13.30
CA LYS A 323 -10.44 -27.16 12.70
C LYS A 323 -9.68 -26.04 13.43
N SER A 324 -10.28 -25.37 14.42
CA SER A 324 -9.61 -24.32 15.20
C SER A 324 -8.99 -24.91 16.49
N PHE A 325 -8.77 -24.07 17.50
CA PHE A 325 -8.28 -24.46 18.82
C PHE A 325 -9.31 -24.16 19.91
N ASP A 326 -9.15 -24.81 21.06
CA ASP A 326 -10.02 -24.69 22.23
C ASP A 326 -9.61 -23.49 23.09
N PHE A 327 -10.58 -22.91 23.78
CA PHE A 327 -10.33 -21.82 24.73
C PHE A 327 -11.40 -21.76 25.83
N GLY A 328 -11.03 -21.20 26.97
CA GLY A 328 -11.91 -21.15 28.14
C GLY A 328 -11.81 -19.85 28.91
N VAL A 329 -12.36 -19.85 30.12
CA VAL A 329 -12.38 -18.69 31.01
C VAL A 329 -10.95 -18.18 31.28
N GLY A 330 -10.76 -16.88 31.12
CA GLY A 330 -9.48 -16.19 31.29
C GLY A 330 -8.61 -16.13 30.04
N ASP A 331 -8.89 -16.92 29.00
CA ASP A 331 -8.17 -16.85 27.74
C ASP A 331 -8.51 -15.55 26.98
N ILE A 332 -7.50 -14.99 26.31
CA ILE A 332 -7.64 -13.86 25.39
C ILE A 332 -7.38 -14.39 23.97
N ILE A 333 -8.38 -14.23 23.11
CA ILE A 333 -8.28 -14.56 21.69
C ILE A 333 -8.02 -13.28 20.93
N VAL A 334 -6.80 -13.12 20.43
CA VAL A 334 -6.38 -12.03 19.56
C VAL A 334 -6.85 -12.33 18.15
N ILE A 335 -7.49 -11.36 17.50
CA ILE A 335 -8.01 -11.45 16.15
C ILE A 335 -7.29 -10.41 15.31
N GLU A 336 -6.63 -10.86 14.26
CA GLU A 336 -5.97 -10.04 13.25
C GLU A 336 -6.76 -10.13 11.94
N VAL A 337 -7.18 -8.98 11.42
CA VAL A 337 -7.90 -8.85 10.14
C VAL A 337 -7.01 -8.11 9.16
N ASP A 338 -6.48 -8.83 8.17
CA ASP A 338 -5.63 -8.29 7.10
C ASP A 338 -6.51 -8.07 5.86
N ILE A 339 -6.98 -6.83 5.68
CA ILE A 339 -7.90 -6.46 4.60
C ILE A 339 -7.24 -6.59 3.22
N PRO A 340 -6.00 -6.11 2.98
CA PRO A 340 -5.30 -6.31 1.71
C PRO A 340 -5.15 -7.79 1.34
N LYS A 341 -4.79 -8.65 2.32
CA LYS A 341 -4.65 -10.09 2.07
C LYS A 341 -5.97 -10.86 2.11
N LYS A 342 -7.08 -10.20 2.47
CA LYS A 342 -8.41 -10.80 2.66
C LYS A 342 -8.35 -12.01 3.61
N LYS A 343 -7.68 -11.85 4.75
CA LYS A 343 -7.48 -12.93 5.73
C LYS A 343 -7.84 -12.49 7.13
N ILE A 344 -8.33 -13.45 7.91
CA ILE A 344 -8.52 -13.33 9.36
C ILE A 344 -7.69 -14.40 10.05
N THR A 345 -6.98 -14.02 11.11
CA THR A 345 -6.21 -14.93 11.95
C THR A 345 -6.62 -14.77 13.40
N TRP A 346 -6.96 -15.87 14.05
CA TRP A 346 -7.15 -15.95 15.48
C TRP A 346 -5.89 -16.48 16.13
N GLN A 347 -5.53 -15.94 17.28
CA GLN A 347 -4.40 -16.37 18.08
C GLN A 347 -4.77 -16.40 19.55
N LYS A 348 -4.55 -17.54 20.21
CA LYS A 348 -4.69 -17.64 21.66
C LYS A 348 -3.49 -16.99 22.33
N LYS A 349 -3.66 -15.88 23.06
CA LYS A 349 -2.53 -15.08 23.60
C LYS A 349 -1.58 -15.90 24.48
N LYS A 350 -2.11 -16.82 25.29
CA LYS A 350 -1.30 -17.62 26.21
C LYS A 350 -0.41 -18.66 25.51
N THR A 351 -0.95 -19.38 24.53
CA THR A 351 -0.26 -20.51 23.88
C THR A 351 0.32 -20.16 22.52
N GLN A 352 -0.03 -18.99 21.98
CA GLN A 352 0.35 -18.49 20.66
C GLN A 352 -0.13 -19.36 19.48
N ILE A 353 -0.97 -20.37 19.72
CA ILE A 353 -1.60 -21.20 18.67
C ILE A 353 -2.45 -20.31 17.78
N LYS A 354 -2.37 -20.52 16.46
CA LYS A 354 -3.04 -19.72 15.44
C LYS A 354 -4.00 -20.57 14.59
N PHE A 355 -5.03 -19.92 14.08
CA PHE A 355 -5.94 -20.44 13.07
C PHE A 355 -6.28 -19.32 12.08
N THR A 356 -6.35 -19.61 10.78
CA THR A 356 -6.52 -18.59 9.73
C THR A 356 -7.57 -19.01 8.71
N MET A 357 -8.35 -18.04 8.22
CA MET A 357 -9.35 -18.23 7.17
C MET A 357 -9.31 -17.07 6.17
N ASN A 358 -9.88 -17.27 4.99
CA ASN A 358 -10.11 -16.20 4.02
C ASN A 358 -11.39 -15.43 4.38
N LEU A 359 -11.38 -14.12 4.08
CA LEU A 359 -12.49 -13.20 4.28
C LEU A 359 -13.06 -12.72 2.94
N ASP A 360 -14.36 -12.44 2.93
CA ASP A 360 -14.95 -11.53 1.97
C ASP A 360 -14.83 -10.09 2.50
N THR A 361 -14.12 -9.24 1.75
CA THR A 361 -13.93 -7.83 2.10
C THR A 361 -14.77 -6.89 1.21
N SER A 362 -15.65 -7.45 0.37
CA SER A 362 -16.58 -6.65 -0.45
C SER A 362 -17.59 -5.88 0.41
N GLN A 363 -18.01 -6.49 1.52
CA GLN A 363 -18.92 -5.90 2.50
C GLN A 363 -18.18 -5.39 3.74
N ASP A 364 -18.84 -4.56 4.52
CA ASP A 364 -18.28 -4.06 5.79
C ASP A 364 -18.13 -5.21 6.78
N LEU A 365 -17.02 -5.19 7.52
CA LEU A 365 -16.68 -6.18 8.53
C LEU A 365 -16.72 -5.51 9.90
N TYR A 366 -17.31 -6.18 10.87
CA TYR A 366 -17.44 -5.72 12.24
C TYR A 366 -16.97 -6.80 13.20
N PRO A 367 -16.19 -6.47 14.26
CA PRO A 367 -15.94 -7.42 15.34
C PRO A 367 -17.27 -7.89 15.94
N CYS A 368 -17.35 -9.16 16.31
CA CYS A 368 -18.58 -9.70 16.89
C CYS A 368 -18.30 -10.87 17.82
N ALA A 369 -19.27 -11.12 18.70
CA ALA A 369 -19.34 -12.32 19.51
C ALA A 369 -20.72 -12.97 19.38
N ASN A 370 -20.76 -14.28 19.54
CA ASN A 370 -21.95 -15.10 19.55
C ASN A 370 -22.01 -15.83 20.90
N LEU A 371 -23.04 -15.56 21.69
CA LEU A 371 -23.20 -16.00 23.07
C LEU A 371 -24.48 -16.85 23.18
N CYS A 372 -24.35 -18.13 23.54
CA CYS A 372 -25.44 -19.10 23.41
C CYS A 372 -26.29 -19.22 24.67
N SER A 373 -25.64 -19.28 25.83
CA SER A 373 -26.22 -19.70 27.10
C SER A 373 -26.27 -18.56 28.12
N PRO A 374 -27.20 -18.62 29.11
CA PRO A 374 -27.24 -17.65 30.19
C PRO A 374 -25.91 -17.57 30.93
N GLY A 375 -25.39 -16.36 31.08
CA GLY A 375 -24.12 -16.08 31.73
C GLY A 375 -22.89 -16.19 30.84
N ASP A 376 -23.01 -16.58 29.56
CA ASP A 376 -21.91 -16.45 28.60
C ASP A 376 -21.52 -14.97 28.51
N THR A 377 -20.25 -14.67 28.79
CA THR A 377 -19.74 -13.30 28.95
C THR A 377 -18.36 -13.16 28.33
N VAL A 378 -18.20 -12.13 27.49
CA VAL A 378 -16.92 -11.75 26.89
C VAL A 378 -16.62 -10.27 27.13
N GLU A 379 -15.32 -9.96 27.24
CA GLU A 379 -14.78 -8.61 27.32
C GLU A 379 -13.97 -8.32 26.04
N LEU A 380 -14.21 -7.18 25.41
CA LEU A 380 -13.49 -6.69 24.24
C LEU A 380 -12.19 -5.99 24.67
N ILE A 381 -11.09 -6.36 24.04
CA ILE A 381 -9.73 -5.85 24.32
C ILE A 381 -9.22 -5.09 23.10
N ASN A 382 -9.20 -3.75 23.18
CA ASN A 382 -8.74 -2.89 22.08
C ASN A 382 -7.23 -2.77 21.98
N LYS A 383 -6.52 -2.82 23.12
CA LYS A 383 -5.06 -2.70 23.16
C LYS A 383 -4.45 -4.08 23.33
N ILE A 384 -3.98 -4.66 22.24
CA ILE A 384 -3.18 -5.89 22.26
C ILE A 384 -1.72 -5.45 22.23
N GLU A 385 -1.05 -5.47 23.39
CA GLU A 385 0.40 -5.34 23.45
C GLU A 385 1.04 -6.41 22.56
N ALA A 386 1.93 -5.96 21.68
CA ALA A 386 2.63 -6.78 20.71
C ALA A 386 3.54 -7.82 21.36
#